data_AF-A0A956KIN7-F1
#
_entry.id   AF-A0A956KIN7-F1
#
_cell.length_a   1.000
_cell.length_b   1.000
_cell.length_c   1.000
_cell.angle_alpha   90.00
_cell.angle_beta   90.00
_cell.angle_gamma   90.00
#
_symmetry.space_group_name_H-M   'P 1'
#
loop_
_entity.id
_entity.type
_entity.pdbx_description
1 polymer ?
#
loop_
_entity_poly.entity_id
_entity_poly.type
_entity_poly.pdbx_seq_one_letter_code
_entity_poly.pdbx_strand_id
1 'polypeptide(L)'
;MRVPRRPLLLTLALLVAAPACTHGRDGKTEVPAIVAPAEISDLDDYAVASNAYALLALDDPARAPLRGRLRDYLTGYLEQAIREGRHDAAAEALEQLAGLWTPSELRSAGPDPAVSKAADALYQVASRTGDERPALLALGMLQVFAEPAGREQAATDYGLLVDWIERNRDFGNEPNFRDTLERLLEDVSSVFPSPFLIDALTDSYLARHRAAQQQQGGPVDPRTTFTGYLVARAHLRADNPKAAIDALDRMQVDESTQALRDLIVDATGPEPRSAADLNQLISEFIPTPDTRLPPAIVRQSWGIVDNLAQRALAKFPDDPPAQLARGRVMRSRGLHEAAIVFYERAFAAKNRASDRADLYLAWCELAELYQAVLEDRLSADPDGAEALLARVEA
;
A
#
# COMPACT_ATOMS: atom_id res chain seq x y z
N MET A 1 -17.47 -51.39 -1.89
CA MET A 1 -16.20 -51.21 -2.62
C MET A 1 -15.43 -50.09 -1.94
N ARG A 2 -14.31 -50.40 -1.27
CA ARG A 2 -13.47 -49.42 -0.58
C ARG A 2 -12.34 -49.01 -1.55
N VAL A 3 -12.31 -47.76 -1.95
CA VAL A 3 -11.19 -47.17 -2.70
C VAL A 3 -10.05 -46.91 -1.70
N PRO A 4 -8.81 -47.36 -1.95
CA PRO A 4 -7.71 -47.13 -1.03
C PRO A 4 -7.23 -45.68 -1.14
N ARG A 5 -7.26 -44.94 -0.02
CA ARG A 5 -6.55 -43.67 0.13
C ARG A 5 -5.04 -43.96 0.19
N ARG A 6 -4.29 -43.51 -0.81
CA ARG A 6 -2.82 -43.48 -0.77
C ARG A 6 -2.38 -42.29 0.12
N PRO A 7 -1.48 -42.48 1.08
CA PRO A 7 -0.85 -41.36 1.76
C PRO A 7 0.21 -40.77 0.81
N LEU A 8 -0.04 -39.56 0.30
CA LEU A 8 0.95 -38.80 -0.44
C LEU A 8 1.88 -38.14 0.60
N LEU A 9 2.96 -38.85 0.95
CA LEU A 9 4.11 -38.28 1.66
C LEU A 9 4.92 -37.48 0.64
N LEU A 10 4.60 -36.19 0.51
CA LEU A 10 5.40 -35.21 -0.23
C LEU A 10 6.61 -34.82 0.63
N THR A 11 7.73 -35.44 0.35
CA THR A 11 9.03 -35.05 0.89
C THR A 11 9.55 -33.91 0.01
N LEU A 12 9.42 -32.68 0.48
CA LEU A 12 9.95 -31.47 -0.16
C LEU A 12 11.49 -31.51 -0.07
N ALA A 13 12.14 -31.96 -1.14
CA ALA A 13 13.60 -32.02 -1.22
C ALA A 13 14.12 -30.83 -2.03
N LEU A 14 14.90 -29.98 -1.35
CA LEU A 14 15.86 -28.99 -1.85
C LEU A 14 15.96 -28.79 -3.38
N LEU A 15 15.35 -27.71 -3.86
CA LEU A 15 15.78 -27.02 -5.09
C LEU A 15 17.05 -26.22 -4.79
N VAL A 16 18.20 -26.91 -4.77
CA VAL A 16 19.52 -26.27 -4.77
C VAL A 16 20.25 -26.63 -6.07
N ALA A 17 20.49 -25.58 -6.87
CA ALA A 17 21.46 -25.46 -7.95
C ALA A 17 21.30 -26.38 -9.18
N ALA A 18 20.63 -25.87 -10.21
CA ALA A 18 20.94 -26.24 -11.60
C ALA A 18 21.79 -25.12 -12.24
N PRO A 19 22.92 -25.44 -12.92
CA PRO A 19 23.74 -24.45 -13.58
C PRO A 19 23.00 -23.89 -14.79
N ALA A 20 22.88 -22.56 -14.85
CA ALA A 20 22.35 -21.83 -15.99
C ALA A 20 23.29 -21.96 -17.20
N CYS A 21 23.13 -23.04 -17.96
CA CYS A 21 23.74 -23.22 -19.28
C CYS A 21 22.70 -22.91 -20.37
N THR A 22 23.00 -21.85 -21.10
CA THR A 22 22.35 -21.33 -22.32
C THR A 22 21.79 -22.40 -23.26
N HIS A 23 20.47 -22.46 -23.39
CA HIS A 23 19.76 -22.76 -24.65
C HIS A 23 18.57 -21.80 -24.72
N GLY A 24 18.56 -20.94 -25.75
CA GLY A 24 17.46 -20.03 -26.02
C GLY A 24 16.21 -20.80 -26.38
N ARG A 25 15.27 -20.88 -25.44
CA ARG A 25 13.85 -21.09 -25.77
C ARG A 25 13.27 -19.72 -26.09
N ASP A 26 12.96 -19.47 -27.36
CA ASP A 26 12.08 -18.39 -27.84
C ASP A 26 10.61 -18.62 -27.44
N GLY A 27 10.37 -19.25 -26.28
CA GLY A 27 9.05 -19.27 -25.67
C GLY A 27 8.88 -17.95 -24.96
N LYS A 28 8.11 -17.02 -25.54
CA LYS A 28 7.58 -15.89 -24.77
C LYS A 28 6.81 -16.50 -23.62
N THR A 29 7.32 -16.37 -22.39
CA THR A 29 6.61 -16.80 -21.19
C THR A 29 5.26 -16.09 -21.20
N GLU A 30 4.17 -16.84 -21.39
CA GLU A 30 2.82 -16.28 -21.37
C GLU A 30 2.52 -15.83 -19.95
N VAL A 31 2.52 -14.52 -19.72
CA VAL A 31 2.20 -13.92 -18.42
C VAL A 31 0.78 -14.35 -18.02
N PRO A 32 0.56 -14.86 -16.80
CA PRO A 32 -0.71 -15.44 -16.40
C PRO A 32 -1.77 -14.34 -16.32
N ALA A 33 -2.95 -14.66 -16.83
CA ALA A 33 -4.12 -13.83 -16.66
C ALA A 33 -4.86 -14.28 -15.40
N ILE A 34 -5.04 -13.38 -14.44
CA ILE A 34 -5.92 -13.60 -13.29
C ILE A 34 -7.30 -13.07 -13.66
N VAL A 35 -8.29 -13.95 -13.67
CA VAL A 35 -9.67 -13.59 -14.02
C VAL A 35 -10.47 -13.51 -12.73
N ALA A 36 -11.03 -12.34 -12.45
CA ALA A 36 -11.94 -12.18 -11.31
C ALA A 36 -13.17 -13.08 -11.50
N PRO A 37 -13.68 -13.75 -10.44
CA PRO A 37 -14.91 -14.53 -10.52
C PRO A 37 -16.08 -13.64 -10.94
N ALA A 38 -17.21 -14.19 -11.39
CA ALA A 38 -18.37 -13.39 -11.76
C ALA A 38 -19.08 -12.74 -10.55
N GLU A 39 -19.11 -13.48 -9.43
CA GLU A 39 -19.67 -13.08 -8.15
C GLU A 39 -18.59 -13.19 -7.07
N ILE A 40 -18.76 -12.51 -5.93
CA ILE A 40 -17.85 -12.61 -4.77
C ILE A 40 -18.69 -13.09 -3.59
N SER A 41 -18.61 -14.38 -3.29
CA SER A 41 -19.46 -15.02 -2.29
C SER A 41 -18.74 -15.28 -0.96
N ASP A 42 -17.43 -15.41 -0.99
CA ASP A 42 -16.58 -15.69 0.16
C ASP A 42 -15.20 -15.00 0.08
N LEU A 43 -14.32 -15.34 1.03
CA LEU A 43 -12.98 -14.77 1.12
C LEU A 43 -12.04 -15.27 0.02
N ASP A 44 -12.26 -16.46 -0.52
CA ASP A 44 -11.42 -17.02 -1.59
C ASP A 44 -11.74 -16.29 -2.89
N ASP A 45 -13.03 -16.11 -3.21
CA ASP A 45 -13.49 -15.27 -4.32
C ASP A 45 -12.96 -13.84 -4.19
N TYR A 46 -12.98 -13.28 -2.98
CA TYR A 46 -12.47 -11.94 -2.71
C TYR A 46 -10.96 -11.85 -2.94
N ALA A 47 -10.19 -12.85 -2.55
CA ALA A 47 -8.75 -12.89 -2.74
C ALA A 47 -8.39 -12.93 -4.24
N VAL A 48 -9.09 -13.75 -5.02
CA VAL A 48 -8.91 -13.82 -6.49
C VAL A 48 -9.30 -12.50 -7.14
N ALA A 49 -10.46 -11.94 -6.78
CA ALA A 49 -10.93 -10.65 -7.30
C ALA A 49 -9.98 -9.49 -6.94
N SER A 50 -9.40 -9.49 -5.74
CA SER A 50 -8.42 -8.47 -5.31
C SER A 50 -7.11 -8.56 -6.09
N ASN A 51 -6.60 -9.77 -6.33
CA ASN A 51 -5.43 -9.97 -7.19
C ASN A 51 -5.69 -9.49 -8.62
N ALA A 52 -6.84 -9.85 -9.20
CA ALA A 52 -7.23 -9.37 -10.53
C ALA A 52 -7.35 -7.83 -10.58
N TYR A 53 -7.98 -7.22 -9.57
CA TYR A 53 -8.14 -5.77 -9.47
C TYR A 53 -6.79 -5.04 -9.41
N ALA A 54 -5.81 -5.59 -8.69
CA ALA A 54 -4.50 -5.01 -8.54
C ALA A 54 -3.67 -4.97 -9.85
N LEU A 55 -4.03 -5.82 -10.83
CA LEU A 55 -3.41 -5.87 -12.15
C LEU A 55 -3.98 -4.86 -13.16
N LEU A 56 -5.16 -4.30 -12.89
CA LEU A 56 -5.83 -3.36 -13.79
C LEU A 56 -5.11 -2.01 -13.81
N ALA A 57 -4.93 -1.44 -15.00
CA ALA A 57 -4.47 -0.07 -15.17
C ALA A 57 -5.51 0.93 -14.61
N LEU A 58 -5.07 2.15 -14.30
CA LEU A 58 -5.95 3.17 -13.71
C LEU A 58 -7.11 3.58 -14.63
N ASP A 59 -6.88 3.58 -15.94
CA ASP A 59 -7.85 3.90 -16.98
C ASP A 59 -8.58 2.67 -17.55
N ASP A 60 -8.34 1.49 -16.99
CA ASP A 60 -8.98 0.26 -17.45
C ASP A 60 -10.50 0.31 -17.18
N PRO A 61 -11.35 0.11 -18.21
CA PRO A 61 -12.81 0.18 -18.06
C PRO A 61 -13.36 -0.88 -17.10
N ALA A 62 -12.66 -2.00 -16.86
CA ALA A 62 -13.06 -3.04 -15.91
C ALA A 62 -12.84 -2.63 -14.45
N ARG A 63 -12.01 -1.60 -14.19
CA ARG A 63 -11.63 -1.18 -12.83
C ARG A 63 -12.84 -0.73 -12.01
N ALA A 64 -13.68 0.16 -12.55
CA ALA A 64 -14.82 0.69 -11.81
C ALA A 64 -15.89 -0.39 -11.49
N PRO A 65 -16.32 -1.26 -12.43
CA PRO A 65 -17.22 -2.37 -12.12
C PRO A 65 -16.66 -3.35 -11.09
N LEU A 66 -15.38 -3.74 -11.21
CA LEU A 66 -14.77 -4.69 -10.28
C LEU A 66 -14.60 -4.08 -8.87
N ARG A 67 -14.21 -2.80 -8.78
CA ARG A 67 -14.19 -2.05 -7.51
C ARG A 67 -15.56 -2.03 -6.86
N GLY A 68 -16.63 -1.82 -7.62
CA GLY A 68 -18.01 -1.82 -7.10
C GLY A 68 -18.36 -3.14 -6.41
N ARG A 69 -18.02 -4.27 -7.03
CA ARG A 69 -18.24 -5.60 -6.44
C ARG A 69 -17.42 -5.85 -5.17
N LEU A 70 -16.13 -5.49 -5.19
CA LEU A 70 -15.26 -5.59 -4.00
C LEU A 70 -15.79 -4.73 -2.85
N ARG A 71 -16.20 -3.49 -3.15
CA ARG A 71 -16.82 -2.55 -2.19
C ARG A 71 -18.10 -3.15 -1.60
N ASP A 72 -18.98 -3.69 -2.41
CA ASP A 72 -20.26 -4.23 -1.95
C ASP A 72 -20.05 -5.45 -1.02
N TYR A 73 -19.10 -6.32 -1.35
CA TYR A 73 -18.70 -7.43 -0.49
C TYR A 73 -18.15 -6.94 0.86
N LEU A 74 -17.18 -6.01 0.84
CA LEU A 74 -16.54 -5.49 2.07
C LEU A 74 -17.49 -4.71 2.96
N THR A 75 -18.39 -3.91 2.40
CA THR A 75 -19.38 -3.15 3.19
C THR A 75 -20.41 -4.09 3.84
N GLY A 76 -20.84 -5.15 3.14
CA GLY A 76 -21.66 -6.22 3.71
C GLY A 76 -20.96 -6.99 4.83
N TYR A 77 -19.70 -7.37 4.62
CA TYR A 77 -18.89 -8.06 5.63
C TYR A 77 -18.66 -7.20 6.87
N LEU A 78 -18.37 -5.91 6.70
CA LEU A 78 -18.20 -4.94 7.78
C LEU A 78 -19.49 -4.80 8.60
N GLU A 79 -20.65 -4.62 7.94
CA GLU A 79 -21.94 -4.50 8.62
C GLU A 79 -22.30 -5.77 9.41
N GLN A 80 -21.96 -6.95 8.89
CA GLN A 80 -22.11 -8.21 9.63
C GLN A 80 -21.17 -8.29 10.83
N ALA A 81 -19.89 -7.95 10.67
CA ALA A 81 -18.90 -7.98 11.74
C ALA A 81 -19.28 -7.05 12.91
N ILE A 82 -19.78 -5.84 12.63
CA ILE A 82 -20.31 -4.93 13.65
C ILE A 82 -21.49 -5.56 14.41
N ARG A 83 -22.46 -6.14 13.70
CA ARG A 83 -23.64 -6.77 14.33
C ARG A 83 -23.27 -7.94 15.24
N GLU A 84 -22.21 -8.67 14.89
CA GLU A 84 -21.69 -9.81 15.67
C GLU A 84 -20.72 -9.38 16.79
N GLY A 85 -20.44 -8.08 16.94
CA GLY A 85 -19.49 -7.56 17.92
C GLY A 85 -18.02 -7.85 17.60
N ARG A 86 -17.71 -8.24 16.35
CA ARG A 86 -16.35 -8.50 15.86
C ARG A 86 -15.70 -7.21 15.37
N HIS A 87 -15.42 -6.29 16.28
CA HIS A 87 -14.96 -4.93 15.93
C HIS A 87 -13.61 -4.93 15.18
N ASP A 88 -12.67 -5.80 15.55
CA ASP A 88 -11.38 -5.92 14.85
C ASP A 88 -11.57 -6.31 13.38
N ALA A 89 -12.44 -7.30 13.12
CA ALA A 89 -12.77 -7.71 11.76
C ALA A 89 -13.49 -6.62 10.96
N ALA A 90 -14.28 -5.77 11.62
CA ALA A 90 -14.91 -4.61 10.99
C ALA A 90 -13.87 -3.52 10.63
N ALA A 91 -12.87 -3.30 11.49
CA ALA A 91 -11.76 -2.39 11.22
C ALA A 91 -10.89 -2.90 10.06
N GLU A 92 -10.53 -4.19 10.05
CA GLU A 92 -9.81 -4.83 8.94
C GLU A 92 -10.58 -4.69 7.62
N ALA A 93 -11.90 -4.90 7.64
CA ALA A 93 -12.74 -4.71 6.45
C ALA A 93 -12.73 -3.26 5.95
N LEU A 94 -12.72 -2.28 6.85
CA LEU A 94 -12.61 -0.86 6.48
C LEU A 94 -11.23 -0.53 5.90
N GLU A 95 -10.16 -1.11 6.42
CA GLU A 95 -8.81 -0.97 5.87
C GLU A 95 -8.70 -1.57 4.45
N GLN A 96 -9.27 -2.75 4.25
CA GLN A 96 -9.35 -3.36 2.92
C GLN A 96 -10.16 -2.48 1.95
N LEU A 97 -11.26 -1.90 2.44
CA LEU A 97 -12.08 -0.98 1.67
C LEU A 97 -11.29 0.26 1.26
N ALA A 98 -10.55 0.87 2.19
CA ALA A 98 -9.64 1.98 1.93
C ALA A 98 -8.61 1.66 0.82
N GLY A 99 -8.16 0.41 0.71
CA GLY A 99 -7.24 -0.06 -0.31
C GLY A 99 -7.79 -0.14 -1.74
N LEU A 100 -9.11 0.02 -1.94
CA LEU A 100 -9.72 -0.07 -3.27
C LEU A 100 -9.46 1.17 -4.15
N TRP A 101 -9.03 2.28 -3.59
CA TRP A 101 -8.71 3.50 -4.33
C TRP A 101 -7.21 3.77 -4.31
N THR A 102 -6.65 4.15 -5.45
CA THR A 102 -5.31 4.74 -5.43
C THR A 102 -5.34 6.15 -4.84
N PRO A 103 -4.21 6.67 -4.35
CA PRO A 103 -4.15 8.03 -3.84
C PRO A 103 -4.53 9.09 -4.90
N SER A 104 -4.27 8.81 -6.18
CA SER A 104 -4.69 9.68 -7.28
C SER A 104 -6.20 9.68 -7.49
N GLU A 105 -6.85 8.53 -7.38
CA GLU A 105 -8.32 8.40 -7.43
C GLU A 105 -8.98 9.11 -6.24
N LEU A 106 -8.38 9.10 -5.05
CA LEU A 106 -8.94 9.76 -3.86
C LEU A 106 -9.06 11.29 -3.98
N ARG A 107 -8.22 11.94 -4.79
CA ARG A 107 -8.28 13.40 -4.98
C ARG A 107 -9.49 13.87 -5.76
N SER A 108 -10.07 13.01 -6.59
CA SER A 108 -11.23 13.29 -7.43
C SER A 108 -12.42 12.40 -7.11
N ALA A 109 -12.33 11.58 -6.05
CA ALA A 109 -13.43 10.76 -5.58
C ALA A 109 -14.63 11.63 -5.18
N GLY A 110 -15.82 11.19 -5.60
CA GLY A 110 -17.09 11.79 -5.19
C GLY A 110 -17.73 11.05 -4.03
N PRO A 111 -18.91 11.50 -3.58
CA PRO A 111 -19.65 10.81 -2.54
C PRO A 111 -19.95 9.35 -2.88
N ASP A 112 -19.83 8.46 -1.89
CA ASP A 112 -20.23 7.06 -1.98
C ASP A 112 -21.04 6.69 -0.72
N PRO A 113 -22.38 6.68 -0.80
CA PRO A 113 -23.24 6.45 0.35
C PRO A 113 -23.01 5.11 1.05
N ALA A 114 -22.61 4.06 0.33
CA ALA A 114 -22.36 2.75 0.92
C ALA A 114 -21.10 2.78 1.79
N VAL A 115 -20.03 3.41 1.28
CA VAL A 115 -18.77 3.59 2.02
C VAL A 115 -18.98 4.51 3.22
N SER A 116 -19.68 5.63 3.05
CA SER A 116 -19.97 6.55 4.16
C SER A 116 -20.78 5.90 5.27
N LYS A 117 -21.82 5.13 4.93
CA LYS A 117 -22.62 4.40 5.92
C LYS A 117 -21.74 3.41 6.70
N ALA A 118 -20.88 2.67 6.02
CA ALA A 118 -19.98 1.70 6.64
C ALA A 118 -18.95 2.38 7.56
N ALA A 119 -18.34 3.48 7.09
CA ALA A 119 -17.39 4.27 7.88
C ALA A 119 -18.04 4.88 9.12
N ASP A 120 -19.22 5.52 8.99
CA ASP A 120 -19.96 6.07 10.14
C ASP A 120 -20.32 4.98 11.15
N ALA A 121 -20.81 3.82 10.69
CA ALA A 121 -21.12 2.69 11.57
C ALA A 121 -19.91 2.24 12.40
N LEU A 122 -18.72 2.16 11.79
CA LEU A 122 -17.50 1.83 12.52
C LEU A 122 -17.09 2.96 13.48
N TYR A 123 -17.16 4.22 13.04
CA TYR A 123 -16.85 5.38 13.89
C TYR A 123 -17.70 5.40 15.16
N GLN A 124 -19.00 5.15 15.06
CA GLN A 124 -19.91 5.12 16.21
C GLN A 124 -19.56 4.03 17.23
N VAL A 125 -18.99 2.92 16.78
CA VAL A 125 -18.52 1.85 17.66
C VAL A 125 -17.16 2.20 18.26
N ALA A 126 -16.19 2.55 17.42
CA ALA A 126 -14.80 2.82 17.80
C ALA A 126 -14.69 4.02 18.76
N SER A 127 -15.43 5.10 18.51
CA SER A 127 -15.43 6.29 19.37
C SER A 127 -15.95 5.99 20.79
N ARG A 128 -16.93 5.10 20.94
CA ARG A 128 -17.48 4.72 22.25
C ARG A 128 -16.53 3.84 23.06
N THR A 129 -15.72 3.03 22.38
CA THR A 129 -14.70 2.19 23.01
C THR A 129 -13.37 2.89 23.21
N GLY A 130 -13.23 4.14 22.71
CA GLY A 130 -11.98 4.90 22.76
C GLY A 130 -10.91 4.33 21.82
N ASP A 131 -11.31 3.63 20.76
CA ASP A 131 -10.38 3.09 19.77
C ASP A 131 -10.09 4.13 18.68
N GLU A 132 -8.99 4.86 18.87
CA GLU A 132 -8.64 6.04 18.09
C GLU A 132 -8.31 5.73 16.63
N ARG A 133 -7.70 4.58 16.35
CA ARG A 133 -7.18 4.25 15.01
C ARG A 133 -8.30 3.94 14.02
N PRO A 134 -9.24 3.01 14.30
CA PRO A 134 -10.40 2.81 13.44
C PRO A 134 -11.30 4.04 13.39
N ALA A 135 -11.40 4.81 14.49
CA ALA A 135 -12.15 6.07 14.49
C ALA A 135 -11.55 7.08 13.50
N LEU A 136 -10.23 7.30 13.53
CA LEU A 136 -9.56 8.22 12.60
C LEU A 136 -9.64 7.74 11.15
N LEU A 137 -9.49 6.43 10.90
CA LEU A 137 -9.67 5.86 9.56
C LEU A 137 -11.09 6.14 9.03
N ALA A 138 -12.11 5.89 9.84
CA ALA A 138 -13.49 6.15 9.49
C ALA A 138 -13.75 7.64 9.20
N LEU A 139 -13.24 8.54 10.04
CA LEU A 139 -13.35 9.99 9.81
C LEU A 139 -12.65 10.42 8.53
N GLY A 140 -11.46 9.88 8.25
CA GLY A 140 -10.74 10.13 7.00
C GLY A 140 -11.52 9.69 5.76
N MET A 141 -12.20 8.54 5.82
CA MET A 141 -13.08 8.06 4.76
C MET A 141 -14.35 8.89 4.61
N LEU A 142 -14.96 9.33 5.72
CA LEU A 142 -16.11 10.24 5.69
C LEU A 142 -15.75 11.59 5.03
N GLN A 143 -14.56 12.13 5.27
CA GLN A 143 -14.08 13.35 4.61
C GLN A 143 -14.01 13.23 3.08
N VAL A 144 -13.83 12.02 2.54
CA VAL A 144 -13.80 11.78 1.08
C VAL A 144 -15.19 11.47 0.55
N PHE A 145 -15.85 10.48 1.15
CA PHE A 145 -17.03 9.84 0.55
C PHE A 145 -18.37 10.37 1.06
N ALA A 146 -18.42 11.13 2.15
CA ALA A 146 -19.68 11.67 2.63
C ALA A 146 -20.16 12.86 1.79
N GLU A 147 -21.48 13.06 1.80
CA GLU A 147 -22.10 14.31 1.35
C GLU A 147 -21.58 15.51 2.17
N PRO A 148 -21.71 16.76 1.67
CA PRO A 148 -21.14 17.94 2.32
C PRO A 148 -21.44 18.07 3.83
N ALA A 149 -22.68 17.81 4.26
CA ALA A 149 -23.06 17.85 5.68
C ALA A 149 -22.37 16.76 6.50
N GLY A 150 -22.19 15.57 5.95
CA GLY A 150 -21.46 14.48 6.60
C GLY A 150 -19.95 14.79 6.73
N ARG A 151 -19.36 15.49 5.76
CA ARG A 151 -17.97 15.97 5.85
C ARG A 151 -17.79 17.03 6.93
N GLU A 152 -18.74 17.95 7.07
CA GLU A 152 -18.71 18.95 8.15
C GLU A 152 -18.81 18.28 9.54
N GLN A 153 -19.69 17.29 9.67
CA GLN A 153 -19.80 16.50 10.91
C GLN A 153 -18.50 15.73 11.20
N ALA A 154 -17.94 15.04 10.21
CA ALA A 154 -16.67 14.32 10.38
C ALA A 154 -15.50 15.25 10.75
N ALA A 155 -15.52 16.51 10.31
CA ALA A 155 -14.49 17.49 10.68
C ALA A 155 -14.64 17.92 12.15
N THR A 156 -15.89 18.09 12.60
CA THR A 156 -16.20 18.35 14.00
C THR A 156 -15.75 17.18 14.89
N ASP A 157 -16.09 15.96 14.47
CA ASP A 157 -15.75 14.73 15.19
C ASP A 157 -14.23 14.46 15.23
N TYR A 158 -13.50 14.85 14.18
CA TYR A 158 -12.03 14.86 14.20
C TYR A 158 -11.48 15.85 15.22
N GLY A 159 -12.04 17.06 15.31
CA GLY A 159 -11.67 18.03 16.34
C GLY A 159 -11.87 17.47 17.75
N LEU A 160 -12.99 16.77 17.99
CA LEU A 160 -13.24 16.10 19.27
C LEU A 160 -12.24 14.98 19.57
N LEU A 161 -11.82 14.21 18.56
CA LEU A 161 -10.78 13.19 18.69
C LEU A 161 -9.44 13.83 19.07
N VAL A 162 -9.02 14.88 18.37
CA VAL A 162 -7.78 15.62 18.66
C VAL A 162 -7.82 16.19 20.07
N ASP A 163 -8.90 16.86 20.47
CA ASP A 163 -9.10 17.41 21.81
C ASP A 163 -9.06 16.31 22.89
N TRP A 164 -9.56 15.12 22.58
CA TRP A 164 -9.47 13.97 23.47
C TRP A 164 -8.02 13.50 23.60
N ILE A 165 -7.28 13.35 22.50
CA ILE A 165 -5.86 12.91 22.54
C ILE A 165 -5.03 13.93 23.33
N GLU A 166 -5.20 15.22 23.06
CA GLU A 166 -4.45 16.29 23.72
C GLU A 166 -4.74 16.37 25.22
N ARG A 167 -6.01 16.24 25.64
CA ARG A 167 -6.36 16.25 27.08
C ARG A 167 -5.81 15.05 27.82
N ASN A 168 -5.67 13.90 27.14
CA ASN A 168 -5.19 12.67 27.76
C ASN A 168 -3.66 12.53 27.74
N ARG A 169 -2.93 13.43 27.04
CA ARG A 169 -1.47 13.36 26.88
C ARG A 169 -0.68 13.29 28.19
N ASP A 170 -1.18 13.94 29.25
CA ASP A 170 -0.48 14.10 30.53
C ASP A 170 -0.84 13.00 31.54
N PHE A 171 -1.78 12.11 31.20
CA PHE A 171 -2.20 10.99 32.06
C PHE A 171 -1.43 9.69 31.78
N GLY A 172 -0.64 9.66 30.70
CA GLY A 172 0.25 8.54 30.37
C GLY A 172 1.63 8.68 31.03
N ASN A 173 2.09 7.63 31.72
CA ASN A 173 3.44 7.57 32.28
C ASN A 173 4.53 7.26 31.22
N GLU A 174 4.16 7.08 29.95
CA GLU A 174 5.12 6.81 28.90
C GLU A 174 5.60 8.12 28.25
N PRO A 175 6.93 8.34 28.14
CA PRO A 175 7.51 9.51 27.47
C PRO A 175 7.02 9.71 26.01
N ASN A 176 6.46 8.66 25.41
CA ASN A 176 5.98 8.61 24.03
C ASN A 176 4.58 9.20 23.81
N PHE A 177 3.82 9.51 24.86
CA PHE A 177 2.44 10.04 24.72
C PHE A 177 2.36 11.43 24.06
N ARG A 178 3.50 12.12 23.92
CA ARG A 178 3.56 13.45 23.28
C ARG A 178 3.39 13.40 21.75
N ASP A 179 3.64 12.25 21.13
CA ASP A 179 3.58 12.07 19.66
C ASP A 179 2.36 11.25 19.21
N THR A 180 1.38 10.99 20.09
CA THR A 180 0.28 10.05 19.82
C THR A 180 -0.50 10.43 18.56
N LEU A 181 -0.85 11.71 18.40
CA LEU A 181 -1.57 12.17 17.20
C LEU A 181 -0.73 12.02 15.92
N GLU A 182 0.55 12.40 15.94
CA GLU A 182 1.43 12.24 14.77
C GLU A 182 1.55 10.76 14.37
N ARG A 183 1.77 9.86 15.34
CA ARG A 183 1.88 8.42 15.08
C ARG A 183 0.58 7.83 14.56
N LEU A 184 -0.55 8.27 15.10
CA LEU A 184 -1.88 7.86 14.66
C LEU A 184 -2.14 8.30 13.21
N LEU A 185 -1.83 9.57 12.89
CA LEU A 185 -1.91 10.10 11.53
C LEU A 185 -0.94 9.38 10.58
N GLU A 186 0.29 9.09 11.00
CA GLU A 186 1.29 8.33 10.23
C GLU A 186 0.76 6.94 9.85
N ASP A 187 0.18 6.23 10.81
CA ASP A 187 -0.34 4.89 10.59
C ASP A 187 -1.60 4.90 9.71
N VAL A 188 -2.60 5.73 10.04
CA VAL A 188 -3.84 5.78 9.27
C VAL A 188 -3.62 6.31 7.85
N SER A 189 -2.81 7.36 7.66
CA SER A 189 -2.46 7.85 6.32
C SER A 189 -1.59 6.86 5.53
N SER A 190 -0.87 5.94 6.20
CA SER A 190 -0.15 4.87 5.51
C SER A 190 -1.10 3.90 4.81
N VAL A 191 -2.30 3.70 5.37
CA VAL A 191 -3.38 2.88 4.79
C VAL A 191 -4.22 3.71 3.81
N PHE A 192 -4.75 4.85 4.26
CA PHE A 192 -5.67 5.69 3.51
C PHE A 192 -5.14 7.13 3.40
N PRO A 193 -4.33 7.44 2.37
CA PRO A 193 -3.73 8.77 2.21
C PRO A 193 -4.70 9.76 1.54
N SER A 194 -5.85 10.00 2.18
CA SER A 194 -6.79 11.00 1.70
C SER A 194 -6.20 12.41 1.82
N PRO A 195 -6.62 13.37 0.98
CA PRO A 195 -6.17 14.76 1.09
C PRO A 195 -6.29 15.30 2.52
N PHE A 196 -7.42 15.03 3.18
CA PHE A 196 -7.66 15.43 4.58
C PHE A 196 -6.61 14.89 5.56
N LEU A 197 -6.31 13.59 5.54
CA LEU A 197 -5.37 12.99 6.47
C LEU A 197 -3.92 13.42 6.19
N ILE A 198 -3.59 13.64 4.93
CA ILE A 198 -2.26 14.10 4.51
C ILE A 198 -2.05 15.56 4.91
N ASP A 199 -3.05 16.41 4.74
CA ASP A 199 -3.00 17.81 5.19
C ASP A 199 -2.86 17.86 6.72
N ALA A 200 -3.67 17.09 7.46
CA ALA A 200 -3.58 16.98 8.92
C ALA A 200 -2.20 16.50 9.40
N LEU A 201 -1.62 15.48 8.74
CA LEU A 201 -0.29 14.97 9.08
C LEU A 201 0.80 16.01 8.79
N THR A 202 0.76 16.65 7.62
CA THR A 202 1.72 17.70 7.25
C THR A 202 1.63 18.89 8.20
N ASP A 203 0.42 19.33 8.56
CA ASP A 203 0.22 20.41 9.52
C ASP A 203 0.79 20.06 10.90
N SER A 204 0.65 18.80 11.33
CA SER A 204 1.25 18.31 12.57
C SER A 204 2.78 18.40 12.55
N TYR A 205 3.42 17.89 11.49
CA TYR A 205 4.88 17.99 11.31
C TYR A 205 5.39 19.43 11.29
N LEU A 206 4.67 20.33 10.60
CA LEU A 206 5.04 21.73 10.51
C LEU A 206 4.80 22.48 11.82
N ALA A 207 3.76 22.12 12.59
CA ALA A 207 3.53 22.67 13.92
C ALA A 207 4.66 22.29 14.88
N ARG A 208 5.06 21.01 14.88
CA ARG A 208 6.21 20.52 15.67
C ARG A 208 7.50 21.24 15.29
N HIS A 209 7.78 21.38 13.99
CA HIS A 209 8.98 22.09 13.52
C HIS A 209 9.01 23.57 13.94
N ARG A 210 7.88 24.28 13.80
CA ARG A 210 7.76 25.68 14.25
C ARG A 210 7.94 25.82 15.76
N ALA A 211 7.37 24.92 16.56
CA ALA A 211 7.53 24.92 18.01
C ALA A 211 9.01 24.72 18.41
N ALA A 212 9.72 23.82 17.73
CA ALA A 212 11.15 23.59 17.96
C ALA A 212 12.01 24.81 17.60
N GLN A 213 11.70 25.54 16.52
CA GLN A 213 12.40 26.77 16.16
C GLN A 213 12.22 27.90 17.18
N GLN A 214 11.07 27.93 17.88
CA GLN A 214 10.75 28.94 18.88
C GLN A 214 11.34 28.63 20.27
N GLN A 215 11.65 27.37 20.57
CA GLN A 215 12.27 26.99 21.84
C GLN A 215 13.75 27.38 21.88
N GLN A 216 14.10 28.30 22.77
CA GLN A 216 15.50 28.60 23.11
C GLN A 216 15.92 27.78 24.34
N GLY A 217 16.79 26.78 24.15
CA GLY A 217 17.53 26.14 25.25
C GLY A 217 16.86 24.93 25.95
N GLY A 218 16.17 24.06 25.21
CA GLY A 218 15.65 22.78 25.71
C GLY A 218 16.08 21.58 24.83
N PRO A 219 15.78 20.34 25.25
CA PRO A 219 15.98 19.16 24.39
C PRO A 219 15.08 19.27 23.15
N VAL A 220 15.69 19.33 21.97
CA VAL A 220 14.99 19.36 20.68
C VAL A 220 14.59 17.94 20.32
N ASP A 221 13.34 17.75 19.90
CA ASP A 221 12.88 16.48 19.36
C ASP A 221 13.75 16.11 18.13
N PRO A 222 14.43 14.94 18.14
CA PRO A 222 15.30 14.52 17.04
C PRO A 222 14.58 14.41 15.69
N ARG A 223 13.25 14.22 15.67
CA ARG A 223 12.43 14.20 14.45
C ARG A 223 12.36 15.55 13.75
N THR A 224 12.71 16.64 14.44
CA THR A 224 12.72 18.01 13.88
C THR A 224 13.68 18.15 12.71
N THR A 225 14.82 17.47 12.77
CA THR A 225 15.81 17.44 11.69
C THR A 225 15.28 16.72 10.44
N PHE A 226 14.32 15.82 10.60
CA PHE A 226 13.75 15.02 9.51
C PHE A 226 12.40 15.56 9.00
N THR A 227 11.94 16.73 9.45
CA THR A 227 10.61 17.26 9.08
C THR A 227 10.46 17.37 7.56
N GLY A 228 11.47 17.88 6.84
CA GLY A 228 11.40 18.00 5.38
C GLY A 228 11.20 16.65 4.69
N TYR A 229 12.00 15.65 5.08
CA TYR A 229 11.84 14.27 4.61
C TYR A 229 10.45 13.69 4.89
N LEU A 230 9.91 13.90 6.11
CA LEU A 230 8.59 13.40 6.50
C LEU A 230 7.44 14.07 5.72
N VAL A 231 7.53 15.38 5.47
CA VAL A 231 6.57 16.12 4.64
C VAL A 231 6.61 15.61 3.19
N ALA A 232 7.80 15.43 2.63
CA ALA A 232 7.96 14.87 1.29
C ALA A 232 7.32 13.47 1.17
N ARG A 233 7.56 12.61 2.17
CA ARG A 233 6.96 11.27 2.24
C ARG A 233 5.45 11.29 2.27
N ALA A 234 4.84 12.13 3.11
CA ALA A 234 3.38 12.23 3.21
C ALA A 234 2.78 12.57 1.84
N HIS A 235 3.32 13.58 1.16
CA HIS A 235 2.82 13.99 -0.16
C HIS A 235 3.12 12.98 -1.28
N LEU A 236 4.28 12.32 -1.27
CA LEU A 236 4.58 11.24 -2.23
C LEU A 236 3.67 10.02 -2.01
N ARG A 237 3.35 9.69 -0.75
CA ARG A 237 2.39 8.62 -0.41
C ARG A 237 1.00 8.94 -0.93
N ALA A 238 0.63 10.23 -0.95
CA ALA A 238 -0.60 10.77 -1.53
C ALA A 238 -0.56 10.91 -3.07
N ASP A 239 0.49 10.42 -3.74
CA ASP A 239 0.76 10.61 -5.18
C ASP A 239 0.71 12.09 -5.61
N ASN A 240 1.23 13.00 -4.78
CA ASN A 240 1.24 14.44 -5.04
C ASN A 240 2.66 15.03 -4.96
N PRO A 241 3.54 14.68 -5.92
CA PRO A 241 4.92 15.17 -5.91
C PRO A 241 5.02 16.70 -6.02
N LYS A 242 4.04 17.34 -6.69
CA LYS A 242 3.97 18.80 -6.75
C LYS A 242 3.81 19.42 -5.36
N ALA A 243 2.86 18.91 -4.55
CA ALA A 243 2.68 19.39 -3.18
C ALA A 243 3.91 19.11 -2.31
N ALA A 244 4.61 17.99 -2.53
CA ALA A 244 5.89 17.73 -1.86
C ALA A 244 6.91 18.84 -2.17
N ILE A 245 7.13 19.17 -3.44
CA ILE A 245 8.05 20.23 -3.86
C ILE A 245 7.62 21.60 -3.29
N ASP A 246 6.34 21.96 -3.48
CA ASP A 246 5.79 23.24 -3.03
C ASP A 246 5.89 23.41 -1.50
N ALA A 247 5.83 22.31 -0.73
CA ALA A 247 6.02 22.32 0.72
C ALA A 247 7.50 22.46 1.11
N LEU A 248 8.39 21.70 0.47
CA LEU A 248 9.83 21.78 0.71
C LEU A 248 10.40 23.16 0.38
N ASP A 249 9.91 23.83 -0.68
CA ASP A 249 10.31 25.19 -1.07
C ASP A 249 9.99 26.27 -0.03
N ARG A 250 9.02 26.00 0.87
CA ARG A 250 8.64 26.93 1.94
C ARG A 250 9.42 26.70 3.22
N MET A 251 10.20 25.63 3.29
CA MET A 251 10.94 25.23 4.48
C MET A 251 12.42 25.59 4.34
N GLN A 252 13.05 25.96 5.45
CA GLN A 252 14.51 25.94 5.51
C GLN A 252 14.96 24.50 5.71
N VAL A 253 15.35 23.85 4.63
CA VAL A 253 15.72 22.43 4.62
C VAL A 253 17.23 22.24 4.64
N ASP A 254 17.68 21.10 5.16
CA ASP A 254 19.07 20.69 5.10
C ASP A 254 19.46 20.18 3.69
N GLU A 255 20.76 19.95 3.47
CA GLU A 255 21.30 19.51 2.18
C GLU A 255 20.71 18.18 1.70
N SER A 256 20.44 17.22 2.60
CA SER A 256 19.88 15.93 2.22
C SER A 256 18.42 16.05 1.79
N THR A 257 17.63 16.89 2.47
CA THR A 257 16.26 17.20 2.07
C THR A 257 16.22 17.98 0.75
N GLN A 258 17.17 18.89 0.52
CA GLN A 258 17.30 19.58 -0.77
C GLN A 258 17.62 18.60 -1.91
N ALA A 259 18.52 17.64 -1.68
CA ALA A 259 18.82 16.60 -2.67
C ALA A 259 17.58 15.73 -2.99
N LEU A 260 16.79 15.36 -1.97
CA LEU A 260 15.51 14.67 -2.19
C LEU A 260 14.54 15.51 -3.03
N ARG A 261 14.40 16.81 -2.72
CA ARG A 261 13.56 17.72 -3.50
C ARG A 261 13.96 17.73 -4.97
N ASP A 262 15.25 17.87 -5.26
CA ASP A 262 15.76 17.93 -6.63
C ASP A 262 15.54 16.60 -7.36
N LEU A 263 15.72 15.47 -6.67
CA LEU A 263 15.38 14.14 -7.20
C LEU A 263 13.88 14.00 -7.53
N ILE A 264 12.99 14.54 -6.70
CA ILE A 264 11.54 14.55 -6.99
C ILE A 264 11.25 15.40 -8.23
N VAL A 265 11.88 16.57 -8.37
CA VAL A 265 11.72 17.44 -9.55
C VAL A 265 12.16 16.72 -10.81
N ASP A 266 13.33 16.09 -10.81
CA ASP A 266 13.87 15.40 -11.97
C ASP A 266 13.00 14.19 -12.38
N ALA A 267 12.51 13.43 -11.39
CA ALA A 267 11.69 12.24 -11.64
C ALA A 267 10.24 12.55 -12.05
N THR A 268 9.66 13.68 -11.60
CA THR A 268 8.22 13.96 -11.72
C THR A 268 7.89 15.23 -12.52
N GLY A 269 8.89 15.91 -13.07
CA GLY A 269 8.72 17.06 -13.95
C GLY A 269 7.90 16.75 -15.21
N PRO A 270 7.52 17.79 -16.00
CA PRO A 270 6.66 17.64 -17.18
C PRO A 270 7.28 16.78 -18.30
N GLU A 271 8.61 16.66 -18.33
CA GLU A 271 9.34 15.78 -19.22
C GLU A 271 10.32 14.92 -18.40
N PRO A 272 9.88 13.81 -17.77
CA PRO A 272 10.83 12.89 -17.15
C PRO A 272 11.76 12.38 -18.25
N ARG A 273 13.05 12.66 -18.11
CA ARG A 273 14.03 12.48 -19.19
C ARG A 273 14.21 11.00 -19.52
N SER A 274 14.01 10.13 -18.55
CA SER A 274 14.14 8.68 -18.71
C SER A 274 13.35 7.88 -17.65
N ALA A 275 13.22 6.56 -17.86
CA ALA A 275 12.78 5.65 -16.80
C ALA A 275 13.76 5.63 -15.62
N ALA A 276 15.04 5.94 -15.85
CA ALA A 276 16.07 5.91 -14.83
C ALA A 276 15.84 6.94 -13.71
N ASP A 277 15.30 8.12 -14.01
CA ASP A 277 15.05 9.17 -13.01
C ASP A 277 13.97 8.71 -12.00
N LEU A 278 12.89 8.09 -12.51
CA LEU A 278 11.85 7.48 -11.67
C LEU A 278 12.38 6.28 -10.90
N ASN A 279 13.19 5.44 -11.54
CA ASN A 279 13.78 4.25 -10.90
C ASN A 279 14.75 4.63 -9.78
N GLN A 280 15.51 5.71 -9.94
CA GLN A 280 16.34 6.26 -8.89
C GLN A 280 15.49 6.70 -7.70
N LEU A 281 14.43 7.49 -7.93
CA LEU A 281 13.53 7.90 -6.85
C LEU A 281 12.82 6.71 -6.17
N ILE A 282 12.41 5.69 -6.94
CA ILE A 282 11.85 4.45 -6.39
C ILE A 282 12.84 3.80 -5.40
N SER A 283 14.11 3.71 -5.78
CA SER A 283 15.13 3.03 -4.98
C SER A 283 15.36 3.66 -3.60
N GLU A 284 15.19 4.98 -3.48
CA GLU A 284 15.31 5.72 -2.21
C GLU A 284 14.21 5.33 -1.19
N PHE A 285 13.08 4.79 -1.66
CA PHE A 285 11.94 4.45 -0.81
C PHE A 285 11.76 2.95 -0.58
N ILE A 286 12.53 2.08 -1.25
CA ILE A 286 12.48 0.64 -0.99
C ILE A 286 12.96 0.37 0.44
N PRO A 287 12.12 -0.21 1.33
CA PRO A 287 12.54 -0.55 2.68
C PRO A 287 13.69 -1.57 2.66
N THR A 288 14.76 -1.32 3.40
CA THR A 288 15.85 -2.28 3.57
C THR A 288 15.55 -3.22 4.76
N PRO A 289 15.82 -4.54 4.64
CA PRO A 289 15.48 -5.53 5.68
C PRO A 289 16.09 -5.25 7.05
N ASP A 290 17.26 -4.60 7.08
CA ASP A 290 18.02 -4.36 8.32
C ASP A 290 17.54 -3.14 9.12
N THR A 291 16.59 -2.38 8.57
CA THR A 291 16.09 -1.18 9.23
C THR A 291 14.93 -1.51 10.15
N ARG A 292 15.09 -1.24 11.46
CA ARG A 292 14.01 -1.31 12.46
C ARG A 292 13.06 -0.13 12.32
N LEU A 293 12.50 0.08 11.12
CA LEU A 293 11.54 1.14 10.85
C LEU A 293 10.17 0.81 11.48
N PRO A 294 9.42 1.82 11.95
CA PRO A 294 8.04 1.62 12.37
C PRO A 294 7.19 1.03 11.23
N PRO A 295 6.20 0.16 11.51
CA PRO A 295 5.35 -0.45 10.49
C PRO A 295 4.67 0.58 9.56
N ALA A 296 4.20 1.70 10.11
CA ALA A 296 3.62 2.79 9.34
C ALA A 296 4.59 3.36 8.28
N ILE A 297 5.87 3.52 8.64
CA ILE A 297 6.91 4.01 7.71
C ILE A 297 7.17 2.99 6.60
N VAL A 298 7.24 1.69 6.93
CA VAL A 298 7.39 0.63 5.93
C VAL A 298 6.19 0.60 4.98
N ARG A 299 4.97 0.72 5.50
CA ARG A 299 3.74 0.74 4.70
C ARG A 299 3.67 1.99 3.80
N GLN A 300 4.05 3.16 4.32
CA GLN A 300 4.18 4.38 3.53
C GLN A 300 5.20 4.22 2.40
N SER A 301 6.36 3.64 2.69
CA SER A 301 7.42 3.39 1.70
C SER A 301 6.91 2.54 0.54
N TRP A 302 6.26 1.41 0.82
CA TRP A 302 5.66 0.59 -0.25
C TRP A 302 4.55 1.32 -1.00
N GLY A 303 3.77 2.17 -0.32
CA GLY A 303 2.78 3.04 -1.00
C GLY A 303 3.42 4.07 -1.93
N ILE A 304 4.54 4.67 -1.54
CA ILE A 304 5.30 5.61 -2.39
C ILE A 304 5.88 4.86 -3.60
N VAL A 305 6.52 3.71 -3.37
CA VAL A 305 7.06 2.85 -4.43
C VAL A 305 5.96 2.46 -5.42
N ASP A 306 4.77 2.12 -4.93
CA ASP A 306 3.62 1.79 -5.79
C ASP A 306 3.23 2.95 -6.71
N ASN A 307 3.07 4.16 -6.15
CA ASN A 307 2.70 5.34 -6.92
C ASN A 307 3.74 5.66 -8.00
N LEU A 308 5.03 5.63 -7.64
CA LEU A 308 6.12 5.93 -8.56
C LEU A 308 6.27 4.87 -9.65
N ALA A 309 6.15 3.59 -9.30
CA ALA A 309 6.22 2.51 -10.27
C ALA A 309 5.03 2.53 -11.24
N GLN A 310 3.82 2.86 -10.77
CA GLN A 310 2.67 3.08 -11.66
C GLN A 310 2.92 4.23 -12.65
N ARG A 311 3.50 5.35 -12.21
CA ARG A 311 3.91 6.45 -13.10
C ARG A 311 4.94 6.01 -14.14
N ALA A 312 5.93 5.22 -13.72
CA ALA A 312 6.95 4.68 -14.61
C ALA A 312 6.31 3.77 -15.67
N LEU A 313 5.45 2.82 -15.27
CA LEU A 313 4.80 1.88 -16.19
C LEU A 313 3.78 2.54 -17.12
N ALA A 314 3.13 3.63 -16.70
CA ALA A 314 2.26 4.40 -17.59
C ALA A 314 3.00 4.99 -18.79
N LYS A 315 4.30 5.33 -18.62
CA LYS A 315 5.14 5.90 -19.69
C LYS A 315 6.04 4.85 -20.35
N PHE A 316 6.49 3.86 -19.60
CA PHE A 316 7.43 2.82 -19.99
C PHE A 316 6.89 1.44 -19.56
N PRO A 317 5.90 0.88 -20.29
CA PRO A 317 5.19 -0.33 -19.86
C PRO A 317 6.09 -1.56 -19.69
N ASP A 318 7.20 -1.64 -20.40
CA ASP A 318 8.14 -2.76 -20.36
C ASP A 318 9.37 -2.47 -19.48
N ASP A 319 9.35 -1.45 -18.61
CA ASP A 319 10.49 -1.12 -17.74
C ASP A 319 10.68 -2.19 -16.63
N PRO A 320 11.75 -3.01 -16.68
CA PRO A 320 11.90 -4.12 -15.75
C PRO A 320 12.01 -3.68 -14.27
N PRO A 321 12.78 -2.64 -13.90
CA PRO A 321 12.82 -2.16 -12.52
C PRO A 321 11.45 -1.74 -11.98
N ALA A 322 10.64 -1.00 -12.75
CA ALA A 322 9.29 -0.62 -12.33
C ALA A 322 8.35 -1.83 -12.20
N GLN A 323 8.46 -2.83 -13.09
CA GLN A 323 7.73 -4.09 -12.97
C GLN A 323 8.12 -4.84 -11.68
N LEU A 324 9.42 -4.96 -11.36
CA LEU A 324 9.90 -5.58 -10.12
C LEU A 324 9.44 -4.82 -8.88
N ALA A 325 9.50 -3.48 -8.90
CA ALA A 325 9.01 -2.65 -7.81
C ALA A 325 7.52 -2.90 -7.53
N ARG A 326 6.68 -2.99 -8.58
CA ARG A 326 5.26 -3.36 -8.44
C ARG A 326 5.07 -4.77 -7.90
N GLY A 327 5.86 -5.74 -8.36
CA GLY A 327 5.83 -7.11 -7.84
C GLY A 327 6.07 -7.16 -6.33
N ARG A 328 7.09 -6.42 -5.85
CA ARG A 328 7.43 -6.31 -4.43
C ARG A 328 6.34 -5.63 -3.61
N VAL A 329 5.70 -4.59 -4.16
CA VAL A 329 4.53 -3.95 -3.54
C VAL A 329 3.36 -4.93 -3.41
N MET A 330 3.05 -5.70 -4.47
CA MET A 330 1.96 -6.69 -4.40
C MET A 330 2.27 -7.76 -3.36
N ARG A 331 3.51 -8.25 -3.32
CA ARG A 331 3.98 -9.19 -2.30
C ARG A 331 3.82 -8.63 -0.89
N SER A 332 4.21 -7.38 -0.64
CA SER A 332 4.09 -6.78 0.70
C SER A 332 2.65 -6.56 1.15
N ARG A 333 1.69 -6.61 0.20
CA ARG A 333 0.23 -6.58 0.46
C ARG A 333 -0.41 -7.97 0.52
N GLY A 334 0.36 -9.05 0.38
CA GLY A 334 -0.17 -10.42 0.33
C GLY A 334 -0.87 -10.78 -0.99
N LEU A 335 -0.74 -9.95 -2.03
CA LEU A 335 -1.32 -10.19 -3.36
C LEU A 335 -0.34 -11.03 -4.19
N HIS A 336 -0.12 -12.28 -3.77
CA HIS A 336 0.95 -13.13 -4.29
C HIS A 336 0.81 -13.44 -5.79
N GLU A 337 -0.40 -13.73 -6.26
CA GLU A 337 -0.61 -14.03 -7.68
C GLU A 337 -0.37 -12.79 -8.56
N ALA A 338 -0.85 -11.62 -8.11
CA ALA A 338 -0.56 -10.37 -8.80
C ALA A 338 0.95 -10.05 -8.80
N ALA A 339 1.65 -10.36 -7.69
CA ALA A 339 3.10 -10.20 -7.62
C ALA A 339 3.81 -11.04 -8.69
N ILE A 340 3.47 -12.33 -8.81
CA ILE A 340 4.03 -13.25 -9.82
C ILE A 340 3.94 -12.65 -11.22
N VAL A 341 2.77 -12.12 -11.60
CA VAL A 341 2.55 -11.47 -12.90
C VAL A 341 3.55 -10.34 -13.17
N PHE A 342 3.80 -9.48 -12.16
CA PHE A 342 4.75 -8.38 -12.28
C PHE A 342 6.21 -8.85 -12.39
N TYR A 343 6.61 -9.86 -11.61
CA TYR A 343 7.94 -10.46 -11.70
C TYR A 343 8.19 -11.08 -13.09
N GLU A 344 7.22 -11.82 -13.63
CA GLU A 344 7.36 -12.43 -14.95
C GLU A 344 7.40 -11.41 -16.08
N ARG A 345 6.61 -10.33 -15.99
CA ARG A 345 6.73 -9.19 -16.92
C ARG A 345 8.14 -8.60 -16.89
N ALA A 346 8.72 -8.42 -15.71
CA ALA A 346 10.10 -7.93 -15.59
C ALA A 346 11.11 -8.89 -16.26
N PHE A 347 10.97 -10.20 -16.05
CA PHE A 347 11.86 -11.19 -16.66
C PHE A 347 11.69 -11.31 -18.17
N ALA A 348 10.47 -11.13 -18.68
CA ALA A 348 10.19 -11.11 -20.12
C ALA A 348 10.77 -9.85 -20.79
N ALA A 349 10.76 -8.71 -20.10
CA ALA A 349 11.26 -7.43 -20.61
C ALA A 349 12.76 -7.17 -20.33
N LYS A 350 13.46 -8.10 -19.64
CA LYS A 350 14.86 -7.92 -19.25
C LYS A 350 15.75 -7.65 -20.47
N ASN A 351 16.70 -6.74 -20.30
CA ASN A 351 17.63 -6.35 -21.34
C ASN A 351 19.05 -6.22 -20.76
N ARG A 352 20.02 -5.82 -21.61
CA ARG A 352 21.43 -5.72 -21.18
C ARG A 352 21.68 -4.67 -20.09
N ALA A 353 20.79 -3.69 -19.95
CA ALA A 353 20.88 -2.63 -18.94
C ALA A 353 20.20 -3.01 -17.61
N SER A 354 19.50 -4.15 -17.55
CA SER A 354 18.89 -4.61 -16.30
C SER A 354 19.96 -5.00 -15.27
N ASP A 355 19.75 -4.60 -14.01
CA ASP A 355 20.64 -4.95 -12.91
C ASP A 355 20.60 -6.47 -12.65
N ARG A 356 21.75 -7.12 -12.79
CA ARG A 356 21.89 -8.57 -12.60
C ARG A 356 21.70 -8.98 -11.14
N ALA A 357 22.13 -8.15 -10.19
CA ALA A 357 21.98 -8.46 -8.77
C ALA A 357 20.50 -8.41 -8.38
N ASP A 358 19.79 -7.36 -8.81
CA ASP A 358 18.37 -7.21 -8.55
C ASP A 358 17.53 -8.31 -9.23
N LEU A 359 17.87 -8.70 -10.47
CA LEU A 359 17.22 -9.81 -11.16
C LEU A 359 17.45 -11.16 -10.46
N TYR A 360 18.61 -11.38 -9.86
CA TYR A 360 18.87 -12.60 -9.07
C TYR A 360 18.01 -12.63 -7.80
N LEU A 361 17.94 -11.51 -7.07
CA LEU A 361 17.06 -11.39 -5.91
C LEU A 361 15.60 -11.63 -6.31
N ALA A 362 15.15 -10.98 -7.38
CA ALA A 362 13.81 -11.14 -7.92
C ALA A 362 13.48 -12.59 -8.32
N TRP A 363 14.47 -13.37 -8.75
CA TRP A 363 14.27 -14.78 -9.09
C TRP A 363 14.03 -15.62 -7.84
N CYS A 364 14.78 -15.37 -6.76
CA CYS A 364 14.54 -16.01 -5.46
C CYS A 364 13.15 -15.64 -4.90
N GLU A 365 12.80 -14.36 -4.95
CA GLU A 365 11.49 -13.87 -4.52
C GLU A 365 10.33 -14.50 -5.30
N LEU A 366 10.49 -14.64 -6.62
CA LEU A 366 9.50 -15.29 -7.48
C LEU A 366 9.35 -16.78 -7.13
N ALA A 367 10.44 -17.49 -6.83
CA ALA A 367 10.37 -18.89 -6.40
C ALA A 367 9.61 -19.04 -5.07
N GLU A 368 9.84 -18.15 -4.10
CA GLU A 368 9.10 -18.13 -2.83
C GLU A 368 7.60 -17.87 -3.05
N LEU A 369 7.26 -16.94 -3.95
CA LEU A 369 5.87 -16.65 -4.31
C LEU A 369 5.18 -17.86 -4.95
N TYR A 370 5.87 -18.54 -5.88
CA TYR A 370 5.33 -19.75 -6.49
C TYR A 370 5.08 -20.84 -5.46
N GLN A 371 6.00 -21.05 -4.53
CA GLN A 371 5.82 -22.02 -3.45
C GLN A 371 4.58 -21.66 -2.60
N ALA A 372 4.44 -20.41 -2.18
CA ALA A 372 3.30 -19.98 -1.35
C ALA A 372 1.96 -20.19 -2.08
N VAL A 373 1.86 -19.78 -3.36
CA VAL A 373 0.63 -19.95 -4.14
C VAL A 373 0.31 -21.43 -4.40
N LEU A 374 1.33 -22.27 -4.62
CA LEU A 374 1.14 -23.71 -4.76
C LEU A 374 0.61 -24.35 -3.46
N GLU A 375 1.12 -23.95 -2.30
CA GLU A 375 0.67 -24.43 -0.99
C GLU A 375 -0.80 -24.06 -0.73
N ASP A 376 -1.18 -22.81 -1.03
CA ASP A 376 -2.55 -22.33 -0.91
C ASP A 376 -3.50 -23.09 -1.86
N ARG A 377 -3.13 -23.19 -3.14
CA ARG A 377 -3.95 -23.87 -4.17
C ARG A 377 -4.06 -25.36 -3.95
N LEU A 378 -3.05 -26.05 -3.43
CA LEU A 378 -3.15 -27.50 -3.20
C LEU A 378 -4.33 -27.87 -2.29
N SER A 379 -4.72 -26.97 -1.39
CA SER A 379 -5.84 -27.16 -0.47
C SER A 379 -7.19 -26.80 -1.09
N ALA A 380 -7.24 -25.78 -1.94
CA ALA A 380 -8.49 -25.18 -2.46
C ALA A 380 -8.81 -25.56 -3.93
N ASP A 381 -7.79 -25.65 -4.78
CA ASP A 381 -7.86 -25.92 -6.23
C ASP A 381 -6.67 -26.79 -6.70
N PRO A 382 -6.76 -28.13 -6.53
CA PRO A 382 -5.68 -29.05 -6.91
C PRO A 382 -5.33 -29.02 -8.40
N ASP A 383 -6.32 -28.82 -9.27
CA ASP A 383 -6.10 -28.77 -10.73
C ASP A 383 -5.32 -27.48 -11.10
N GLY A 384 -5.69 -26.35 -10.48
CA GLY A 384 -4.94 -25.10 -10.61
C GLY A 384 -3.53 -25.16 -10.03
N ALA A 385 -3.30 -25.95 -8.99
CA ALA A 385 -1.97 -26.22 -8.44
C ALA A 385 -1.11 -27.06 -9.41
N GLU A 386 -1.67 -28.09 -10.03
CA GLU A 386 -0.96 -28.92 -11.03
C GLU A 386 -0.55 -28.10 -12.25
N ALA A 387 -1.44 -27.23 -12.75
CA ALA A 387 -1.14 -26.33 -13.86
C ALA A 387 -0.01 -25.33 -13.52
N LEU A 388 -0.03 -24.78 -12.30
CA LEU A 388 1.02 -23.87 -11.83
C LEU A 388 2.36 -24.59 -11.65
N LEU A 389 2.36 -25.82 -11.14
CA LEU A 389 3.57 -26.63 -10.98
C LEU A 389 4.23 -26.91 -12.34
N ALA A 390 3.44 -27.33 -13.33
CA ALA A 390 3.94 -27.59 -14.68
C ALA A 390 4.59 -26.35 -15.32
N ARG A 391 4.11 -25.14 -14.98
CA ARG A 391 4.68 -23.87 -15.42
C ARG A 391 6.03 -23.58 -14.74
N VAL A 392 6.12 -23.81 -13.43
CA VAL A 392 7.34 -23.56 -12.64
C VAL A 392 8.48 -24.49 -13.10
N GLU A 393 8.15 -25.70 -13.54
CA GLU A 393 9.12 -26.69 -14.04
C GLU A 393 9.60 -26.44 -15.49
N ALA A 394 8.91 -25.59 -16.27
CA ALA A 394 9.15 -25.36 -17.70
C ALA A 394 10.23 -24.31 -18.00
#